data_AF-A0A498CCE5-F1
#
_entry.id   AF-A0A498CCE5-F1
#
_cell.length_a   1.000
_cell.length_b   1.000
_cell.length_c   1.000
_cell.angle_alpha   90.00
_cell.angle_beta   90.00
_cell.angle_gamma   90.00
#
_symmetry.space_group_name_H-M   'P 1'
#
loop_
_entity.id
_entity.type
_entity.pdbx_description
1 polymer ?
#
loop_
_entity_poly.entity_id
_entity_poly.type
_entity_poly.pdbx_seq_one_letter_code
_entity_poly.pdbx_strand_id
1 'polypeptide(L)'
;MIAVAVIAVATASLVAFAPFIHRDMRRRWEKDIGGGLGSALDAVRRPSAEDAHAQWEAQIEMPAPAPSPGDKGLDDGRIVIDLN
;
A
#
# COMPACT_ATOMS: atom_id res chain seq x y z
N MET A 1 -51.69 -6.36 8.73
CA MET A 1 -51.09 -5.76 9.94
C MET A 1 -49.77 -6.44 10.32
N ILE A 2 -49.72 -7.75 10.55
CA ILE A 2 -48.49 -8.46 10.96
C ILE A 2 -47.36 -8.31 9.92
N ALA A 3 -47.64 -8.53 8.63
CA ALA A 3 -46.62 -8.40 7.58
C ALA A 3 -46.01 -6.99 7.49
N VAL A 4 -46.82 -5.95 7.66
CA VAL A 4 -46.36 -4.55 7.67
C VAL A 4 -45.49 -4.28 8.89
N ALA A 5 -45.86 -4.81 10.06
CA ALA A 5 -45.06 -4.69 11.27
C ALA A 5 -43.69 -5.39 11.12
N VAL A 6 -43.65 -6.57 10.50
CA VAL A 6 -42.39 -7.30 10.24
C VAL A 6 -41.48 -6.50 9.31
N ILE A 7 -42.02 -5.96 8.22
CA ILE A 7 -41.24 -5.15 7.26
C ILE A 7 -40.71 -3.88 7.94
N ALA A 8 -41.53 -3.20 8.74
CA ALA A 8 -41.13 -2.00 9.47
C ALA A 8 -39.99 -2.29 10.45
N VAL A 9 -40.09 -3.38 11.23
CA VAL A 9 -39.06 -3.81 12.18
C VAL A 9 -37.77 -4.21 11.46
N ALA A 10 -37.86 -4.97 10.37
CA ALA A 10 -36.70 -5.36 9.58
C ALA A 10 -35.97 -4.12 9.01
N THR A 11 -36.71 -3.18 8.44
CA THR A 11 -36.15 -1.95 7.86
C THR A 11 -35.52 -1.06 8.95
N ALA A 12 -36.22 -0.87 10.07
CA ALA A 12 -35.69 -0.08 11.19
C ALA A 12 -34.41 -0.71 11.79
N SER A 13 -34.38 -2.04 11.91
CA SER A 13 -33.18 -2.74 12.37
C SER A 13 -32.01 -2.57 11.39
N LEU A 14 -32.23 -2.66 10.08
CA LEU A 14 -31.20 -2.46 9.07
C LEU A 14 -30.61 -1.04 9.16
N VAL A 15 -31.46 -0.03 9.28
CA VAL A 15 -31.04 1.39 9.40
C VAL A 15 -30.27 1.62 10.71
N ALA A 16 -30.73 1.04 11.82
CA ALA A 16 -30.06 1.16 13.11
C ALA A 16 -28.66 0.50 13.13
N PHE A 17 -28.50 -0.63 12.44
CA PHE A 17 -27.23 -1.35 12.36
C PHE A 17 -26.32 -0.92 11.21
N ALA A 18 -26.83 -0.15 10.24
CA ALA A 18 -26.05 0.38 9.12
C ALA A 18 -24.71 1.03 9.52
N PRO A 19 -24.62 1.94 10.52
CA PRO A 19 -23.34 2.55 10.89
C PRO A 19 -22.32 1.55 11.45
N PHE A 20 -22.77 0.52 12.18
CA PHE A 20 -21.88 -0.53 12.71
C PHE A 20 -21.33 -1.39 11.57
N ILE A 21 -22.19 -1.81 10.64
CA ILE A 21 -21.80 -2.58 9.45
C ILE A 21 -20.81 -1.78 8.60
N HIS A 22 -21.11 -0.50 8.33
CA HIS A 22 -20.21 0.36 7.56
C HIS A 22 -18.87 0.61 8.25
N ARG A 23 -18.84 0.69 9.59
CA ARG A 23 -17.59 0.94 10.33
C ARG A 23 -16.65 -0.26 10.26
N ASP A 24 -17.18 -1.47 10.41
CA ASP A 24 -16.38 -2.70 10.30
C ASP A 24 -15.95 -2.95 8.86
N MET A 25 -16.81 -2.66 7.88
CA MET A 25 -16.43 -2.72 6.49
C MET A 25 -15.29 -1.74 6.21
N ARG A 26 -15.42 -0.47 6.62
CA ARG A 26 -14.39 0.56 6.44
C ARG A 26 -13.04 0.16 7.05
N ARG A 27 -13.05 -0.44 8.24
CA ARG A 27 -11.83 -0.96 8.90
C ARG A 27 -11.19 -2.11 8.13
N ARG A 28 -11.99 -2.95 7.46
CA ARG A 28 -11.48 -4.00 6.57
C ARG A 28 -10.91 -3.39 5.29
N TRP A 29 -11.61 -2.44 4.67
CA TRP A 29 -11.13 -1.71 3.51
C TRP A 29 -9.80 -0.98 3.81
N GLU A 30 -9.68 -0.28 4.92
CA GLU A 30 -8.42 0.39 5.33
C GLU A 30 -7.25 -0.59 5.55
N LYS A 31 -7.53 -1.88 5.83
CA LYS A 31 -6.50 -2.92 5.96
C LYS A 31 -6.21 -3.70 4.67
N ASP A 32 -7.19 -3.82 3.76
CA ASP A 32 -7.12 -4.64 2.53
C ASP A 32 -6.98 -3.83 1.22
N ILE A 33 -7.07 -2.49 1.24
CA ILE A 33 -6.78 -1.63 0.06
C ILE A 33 -5.26 -1.56 -0.16
N GLY A 34 -4.67 -2.70 -0.48
CA GLY A 34 -3.31 -2.81 -1.01
C GLY A 34 -3.22 -3.75 -2.21
N GLY A 35 -4.18 -4.66 -2.43
CA GLY A 35 -3.91 -5.85 -3.25
C GLY A 35 -4.62 -6.06 -4.59
N GLY A 36 -5.81 -5.49 -4.86
CA GLY A 36 -6.57 -5.97 -6.04
C GLY A 36 -7.60 -5.00 -6.63
N LEU A 37 -8.75 -4.81 -5.97
CA LEU A 37 -9.82 -3.97 -6.55
C LEU A 37 -9.54 -2.46 -6.47
N GLY A 38 -8.89 -2.00 -5.40
CA GLY A 38 -8.51 -0.59 -5.25
C GLY A 38 -7.51 -0.15 -6.31
N SER A 39 -6.56 -1.01 -6.66
CA SER A 39 -5.51 -0.73 -7.67
C SER A 39 -6.09 -0.57 -9.08
N ALA A 40 -7.07 -1.41 -9.46
CA ALA A 40 -7.71 -1.32 -10.77
C ALA A 40 -8.54 -0.03 -10.93
N LEU A 41 -9.18 0.44 -9.84
CA LEU A 41 -9.91 1.71 -9.83
C LEU A 41 -8.98 2.92 -9.73
N ASP A 42 -7.82 2.77 -9.07
CA ASP A 42 -6.80 3.81 -9.01
C ASP A 42 -6.14 4.01 -10.37
N ALA A 43 -5.91 2.95 -11.17
CA ALA A 43 -5.37 3.07 -12.53
C ALA A 43 -6.24 3.97 -13.45
N VAL A 44 -7.56 3.96 -13.28
CA VAL A 44 -8.48 4.84 -14.03
C VAL A 44 -8.45 6.28 -13.50
N ARG A 45 -8.29 6.47 -12.19
CA ARG A 45 -8.31 7.80 -11.54
C ARG A 45 -6.94 8.49 -11.51
N ARG A 46 -5.85 7.72 -11.57
CA ARG A 46 -4.46 8.14 -11.49
C ARG A 46 -3.62 7.32 -12.47
N PRO A 47 -3.77 7.55 -13.79
CA PRO A 47 -2.99 6.85 -14.80
C PRO A 47 -1.47 7.02 -14.61
N SER A 48 -1.05 8.16 -14.05
CA SER A 48 0.37 8.51 -13.84
C SER A 48 1.02 7.82 -12.64
N ALA A 49 0.32 6.96 -11.91
CA ALA A 49 0.89 6.27 -10.76
C ALA A 49 1.97 5.26 -11.18
N GLU A 50 1.76 4.58 -12.30
CA GLU A 50 2.72 3.65 -12.89
C GLU A 50 3.98 4.41 -13.37
N ASP A 51 3.80 5.54 -14.05
CA ASP A 51 4.90 6.39 -14.49
C ASP A 51 5.72 6.96 -13.32
N ALA A 52 5.05 7.36 -12.23
CA ALA A 52 5.72 7.86 -11.02
C ALA A 52 6.53 6.76 -10.32
N HIS A 53 6.03 5.52 -10.32
CA HIS A 53 6.77 4.38 -9.76
C HIS A 53 7.98 4.03 -10.62
N ALA A 54 7.82 4.01 -11.95
CA ALA A 54 8.93 3.77 -12.89
C ALA A 54 10.03 4.85 -12.79
N GLN A 55 9.64 6.13 -12.60
CA GLN A 55 10.60 7.22 -12.37
C GLN A 55 11.30 7.10 -11.02
N TRP A 56 10.63 6.58 -9.99
CA TRP A 56 11.23 6.33 -8.69
C TRP A 56 12.26 5.19 -8.78
N GLU A 57 11.93 4.08 -9.45
CA GLU A 57 12.87 2.98 -9.68
C GLU A 57 14.08 3.44 -10.51
N ALA A 58 13.87 4.28 -11.52
CA ALA A 58 14.95 4.84 -12.34
C ALA A 58 15.90 5.77 -11.55
N GLN A 59 15.45 6.33 -10.42
CA GLN A 59 16.27 7.17 -9.53
C GLN A 59 17.02 6.36 -8.47
N ILE A 60 16.73 5.07 -8.31
CA ILE A 60 17.48 4.22 -7.38
C ILE A 60 18.80 3.85 -8.07
N GLU A 61 19.84 4.62 -7.78
CA GLU A 61 21.19 4.21 -8.06
C GLU A 61 21.49 2.96 -7.22
N MET A 62 21.78 1.84 -7.89
CA MET A 62 22.14 0.61 -7.18
C MET A 62 23.37 0.90 -6.30
N PRO A 63 23.37 0.49 -5.01
CA PRO A 63 24.57 0.61 -4.22
C PRO A 63 25.70 -0.12 -4.95
N ALA A 64 26.88 0.49 -5.00
CA ALA A 64 28.05 -0.11 -5.63
C ALA A 64 28.20 -1.57 -5.15
N PRO A 65 28.56 -2.51 -6.05
CA PRO A 65 28.75 -3.89 -5.66
C PRO A 65 29.74 -3.96 -4.50
N ALA A 66 29.49 -4.88 -3.56
CA ALA A 66 30.38 -5.06 -2.43
C ALA A 66 31.81 -5.29 -2.93
N PRO A 67 32.83 -4.65 -2.32
CA PRO A 67 34.21 -4.81 -2.73
C PRO A 67 34.62 -6.28 -2.64
N SER A 68 35.34 -6.74 -3.65
CA SER A 68 35.91 -8.08 -3.68
C SER A 68 37.12 -8.16 -2.75
N PRO A 69 37.45 -9.35 -2.19
CA PRO A 69 38.64 -9.52 -1.38
C PRO A 69 39.91 -9.16 -2.18
N GLY A 70 40.60 -8.09 -1.78
CA GLY A 70 41.80 -7.58 -2.46
C GLY A 70 41.60 -6.33 -3.33
N ASP A 71 40.39 -5.74 -3.35
CA ASP A 71 40.17 -4.44 -3.99
C ASP A 71 40.98 -3.32 -3.29
N LYS A 72 41.54 -2.41 -4.09
CA LYS A 72 42.37 -1.29 -3.60
C LYS A 72 41.53 -0.37 -2.70
N GLY A 73 42.05 -0.04 -1.52
CA GLY A 73 41.36 0.79 -0.53
C GLY A 73 40.62 0.01 0.56
N LEU A 74 40.64 -1.33 0.53
CA LEU A 74 40.14 -2.20 1.59
C LEU A 74 41.31 -2.99 2.22
N ASP A 75 41.96 -2.41 3.22
CA ASP A 75 43.01 -3.07 3.99
C ASP A 75 42.40 -3.68 5.26
N ASP A 76 42.46 -5.01 5.40
CA ASP A 76 42.00 -5.75 6.60
C ASP A 76 40.55 -5.45 7.01
N GLY A 77 39.66 -5.30 6.01
CA GLY A 77 38.25 -4.97 6.24
C GLY A 77 37.96 -3.50 6.60
N ARG A 78 38.97 -2.63 6.52
CA ARG A 78 38.84 -1.19 6.74
C ARG A 78 38.93 -0.42 5.42
N ILE A 79 37.97 0.48 5.21
CA ILE A 79 37.97 1.39 4.04
C ILE A 79 38.91 2.56 4.33
N VAL A 80 39.94 2.74 3.50
CA VAL A 80 40.88 3.87 3.58
C VAL A 80 40.60 4.83 2.42
N ILE A 81 40.20 6.07 2.74
CA ILE A 81 39.99 7.15 1.77
C ILE A 81 41.22 8.05 1.80
N ASP A 82 42.02 8.03 0.72
CA ASP A 82 43.15 8.95 0.56
C ASP A 82 42.66 10.29 -0.04
N LEU A 83 43.03 11.39 0.62
CA LEU A 83 42.64 12.75 0.26
C LEU A 83 43.89 13.50 -0.23
N ASN A 84 44.46 13.06 -1.34
CA ASN A 84 45.53 13.77 -2.05
C ASN A 84 44.96 14.68 -3.15
#